data_AF-A0A2A5T807-F1
#
_entry.id   AF-A0A2A5T807-F1
#
_cell.length_a   1.000
_cell.length_b   1.000
_cell.length_c   1.000
_cell.angle_alpha   90.00
_cell.angle_beta   90.00
_cell.angle_gamma   90.00
#
_symmetry.space_group_name_H-M   'P 1'
#
loop_
_entity.id
_entity.type
_entity.pdbx_description
1 polymer ?
#
loop_
_entity_poly.entity_id
_entity_poly.type
_entity_poly.pdbx_seq_one_letter_code
_entity_poly.pdbx_strand_id
1 'polypeptide(L)'
;MDVTDLKIYDESKWKTRKHYKEKLHIWRKLHLAVDVSTHAVIAAEVSLVYVGDNEVLPILRNPFRRKIQQVSADGTYDTRACHYVLKNQGITPSIPP
;
A
#
# COMPACT_ATOMS: atom_id res chain seq x y z
N MET A 1 2.46 -5.93 -5.38
CA MET A 1 1.95 -4.99 -4.39
C MET A 1 2.69 -5.31 -3.13
N ASP A 2 3.37 -4.30 -2.61
CA ASP A 2 4.20 -4.42 -1.43
C ASP A 2 3.78 -3.34 -0.43
N VAL A 3 3.94 -3.64 0.85
CA VAL A 3 3.60 -2.74 1.95
C VAL A 3 4.87 -2.38 2.67
N THR A 4 5.16 -1.09 2.74
CA THR A 4 6.31 -0.56 3.46
C THR A 4 5.84 0.33 4.60
N ASP A 5 6.41 0.15 5.79
CA ASP A 5 6.14 1.03 6.92
C ASP A 5 6.80 2.40 6.70
N LEU A 6 5.99 3.45 6.75
CA LEU A 6 6.41 4.84 6.67
C LEU A 6 6.35 5.49 8.05
N LYS A 7 7.50 5.98 8.52
CA LYS A 7 7.59 6.78 9.74
C LYS A 7 7.34 8.25 9.41
N ILE A 8 6.24 8.81 9.91
CA ILE A 8 5.89 10.21 9.63
C ILE A 8 6.42 11.11 10.76
N TYR A 9 7.14 12.16 10.34
CA TYR A 9 7.59 13.23 11.21
C TYR A 9 6.76 14.48 10.90
N ASP A 10 6.17 15.08 11.94
CA ASP A 10 5.55 16.40 11.84
C ASP A 10 6.61 17.47 11.49
N GLU A 11 6.21 18.52 10.79
CA GLU A 11 7.06 19.61 10.27
C GLU A 11 7.89 20.28 11.40
N SER A 12 7.37 20.24 12.63
CA SER A 12 8.04 20.72 13.85
C SER A 12 9.31 19.95 14.26
N LYS A 13 9.54 18.74 13.73
CA LYS A 13 10.74 17.91 14.03
C LYS A 13 11.95 18.21 13.15
N TRP A 14 11.76 18.78 11.94
CA TRP A 14 12.90 19.21 11.12
C TRP A 14 13.62 20.43 11.70
N LYS A 15 12.92 21.24 12.52
CA LYS A 15 13.43 22.51 13.06
C LYS A 15 13.82 22.53 14.54
N THR A 16 13.66 21.46 15.32
CA THR A 16 13.77 21.61 16.79
C THR A 16 14.76 20.64 17.43
N ARG A 17 15.91 21.20 17.80
CA ARG A 17 16.87 20.65 18.77
C ARG A 17 16.28 20.70 20.18
N LYS A 18 16.64 19.68 20.98
CA LYS A 18 16.82 19.65 22.46
C LYS A 18 15.77 20.41 23.28
N HIS A 19 15.02 19.65 24.10
CA HIS A 19 13.97 20.07 25.04
C HIS A 19 12.60 20.33 24.39
N TYR A 20 11.69 19.36 24.58
CA TYR A 20 10.30 19.51 25.03
C TYR A 20 9.43 18.37 24.48
N LYS A 21 8.72 17.67 25.37
CA LYS A 21 7.67 16.65 25.18
C LYS A 21 7.80 15.71 23.97
N GLU A 22 7.95 14.42 24.25
CA GLU A 22 7.82 13.33 23.28
C GLU A 22 6.48 13.40 22.54
N LYS A 23 6.44 14.15 21.43
CA LYS A 23 5.31 14.13 20.49
C LYS A 23 5.35 12.80 19.75
N LEU A 24 4.26 12.05 19.90
CA LEU A 24 4.05 10.68 19.42
C LEU A 24 4.58 10.50 18.00
N HIS A 25 5.46 9.52 17.83
CA HIS A 25 5.82 9.01 16.51
C HIS A 25 4.62 8.23 15.97
N ILE A 26 4.12 8.64 14.81
CA ILE A 26 3.01 7.95 14.15
C ILE A 26 3.59 7.20 12.96
N TRP A 27 3.37 5.90 12.96
CA TRP A 27 3.67 5.02 11.84
C TRP A 27 2.43 4.92 10.94
N ARG A 28 2.66 4.81 9.63
CA ARG A 28 1.64 4.52 8.62
C ARG A 28 2.18 3.44 7.67
N LYS A 29 1.30 2.73 7.00
CA LYS A 29 1.68 1.77 5.95
C LYS A 29 1.53 2.46 4.59
N LEU A 30 2.53 2.29 3.73
CA LEU A 30 2.50 2.73 2.34
C LEU A 30 2.42 1.49 1.45
N HIS A 31 1.34 1.39 0.69
CA HIS A 31 1.11 0.32 -0.26
C HIS A 31 1.50 0.80 -1.65
N LEU A 32 2.45 0.10 -2.28
CA LEU A 32 2.94 0.45 -3.62
C LEU A 32 2.62 -0.63 -4.63
N ALA A 33 2.20 -0.22 -5.82
CA ALA A 33 2.17 -1.06 -7.01
C ALA A 33 3.19 -0.52 -8.02
N VAL A 34 4.05 -1.41 -8.51
CA VAL A 34 5.11 -1.11 -9.47
C VAL A 34 4.91 -1.96 -10.71
N ASP A 35 5.06 -1.35 -11.87
CA ASP A 35 5.10 -2.05 -13.15
C ASP A 35 6.48 -2.72 -13.33
N VAL A 36 6.50 -4.04 -13.51
CA VAL A 36 7.75 -4.82 -13.57
C VAL A 36 8.58 -4.49 -14.82
N SER A 37 7.95 -4.07 -15.91
CA SER A 37 8.65 -3.81 -17.19
C SER A 37 9.30 -2.43 -17.23
N THR A 38 8.65 -1.42 -16.64
CA THR A 38 9.09 -0.03 -16.67
C THR A 38 9.68 0.44 -15.34
N HIS A 39 9.55 -0.35 -14.27
CA HIS A 39 9.88 0.01 -12.89
C HIS A 39 9.15 1.28 -12.39
N ALA A 40 8.08 1.69 -13.07
CA ALA A 40 7.29 2.85 -12.68
C ALA A 40 6.31 2.50 -11.56
N VAL A 41 6.14 3.39 -10.58
CA VAL A 41 5.05 3.31 -9.60
C VAL A 41 3.74 3.62 -10.32
N ILE A 42 2.82 2.66 -10.32
CA ILE A 42 1.51 2.75 -10.99
C ILE A 42 0.36 3.00 -10.00
N ALA A 43 0.57 2.74 -8.71
CA ALA A 43 -0.34 3.10 -7.65
C ALA A 43 0.41 3.26 -6.31
N ALA A 44 -0.09 4.14 -5.46
CA ALA A 44 0.37 4.31 -4.10
C ALA A 44 -0.83 4.66 -3.19
N GLU A 45 -0.96 3.99 -2.05
CA GLU A 45 -2.01 4.24 -1.06
C GLU A 45 -1.39 4.25 0.35
N VAL A 46 -1.83 5.14 1.23
CA VAL A 46 -1.33 5.21 2.61
C VAL A 46 -2.45 4.85 3.58
N SER A 47 -2.21 3.85 4.42
CA SER A 47 -3.15 3.40 5.45
C SER A 47 -2.56 3.56 6.87
N LEU A 48 -3.40 3.39 7.89
CA LEU A 48 -2.95 3.37 9.28
C LEU A 48 -2.37 1.98 9.61
N VAL A 49 -1.43 1.91 10.56
CA VAL A 49 -0.71 0.66 10.89
C VAL A 49 -1.62 -0.50 11.30
N TYR A 50 -2.76 -0.18 11.91
CA TYR A 50 -3.74 -1.18 12.35
C TYR A 50 -4.71 -1.63 11.25
N VAL A 51 -4.65 -1.03 10.06
CA VAL A 51 -5.43 -1.47 8.91
C VAL A 51 -4.77 -2.72 8.31
N GLY A 52 -5.57 -3.77 8.11
CA GLY A 52 -5.13 -4.99 7.46
C GLY A 52 -4.79 -4.74 5.99
N ASP A 53 -3.73 -5.36 5.49
CA ASP A 53 -3.24 -5.12 4.13
C ASP A 53 -4.28 -5.54 3.07
N ASN A 54 -5.01 -6.62 3.35
CA ASN A 54 -6.17 -7.10 2.60
C ASN A 54 -7.33 -6.09 2.47
N GLU A 55 -7.44 -5.12 3.38
CA GLU A 55 -8.47 -4.07 3.31
C GLU A 55 -8.13 -2.98 2.30
N VAL A 56 -6.86 -2.87 1.88
CA VAL A 56 -6.37 -1.78 1.03
C VAL A 56 -6.47 -2.11 -0.46
N LEU A 57 -6.37 -3.38 -0.84
CA LEU A 57 -6.48 -3.79 -2.24
C LEU A 57 -7.85 -3.46 -2.86
N PRO A 58 -8.99 -3.62 -2.16
CA PRO A 58 -10.30 -3.12 -2.62
C PRO A 58 -10.37 -1.59 -2.77
N ILE A 59 -9.55 -0.85 -2.01
CA ILE A 59 -9.50 0.62 -2.00
C ILE A 59 -8.69 1.15 -3.19
N LEU A 60 -7.75 0.36 -3.73
CA LEU A 60 -7.01 0.64 -4.97
C LEU A 60 -7.86 0.50 -6.26
N ARG A 61 -9.14 0.88 -6.17
CA ARG A 61 -10.15 0.68 -7.21
C ARG A 61 -9.89 1.47 -8.49
N ASN A 62 -9.05 2.52 -8.46
CA ASN A 62 -8.89 3.43 -9.60
C ASN A 62 -7.54 4.18 -9.78
N PRO A 63 -6.35 3.55 -9.66
CA PRO A 63 -5.09 4.17 -10.11
C PRO A 63 -4.64 3.68 -11.50
N PHE A 64 -5.17 2.56 -11.98
CA PHE A 64 -4.69 1.95 -13.21
C PHE A 64 -5.34 2.63 -14.42
N ARG A 65 -4.79 3.79 -14.80
CA ARG A 65 -5.04 4.42 -16.11
C ARG A 65 -4.65 3.52 -17.31
N ARG A 66 -4.21 2.29 -17.05
CA ARG A 66 -3.72 1.28 -17.98
C ARG A 66 -4.32 -0.08 -17.61
N LYS A 67 -4.53 -0.93 -18.61
CA LYS A 67 -5.02 -2.28 -18.39
C LYS A 67 -3.92 -3.13 -17.75
N ILE A 68 -4.13 -3.57 -16.51
CA ILE A 68 -3.23 -4.51 -15.83
C ILE A 68 -3.68 -5.93 -16.14
N GLN A 69 -2.74 -6.80 -16.50
CA GLN A 69 -3.02 -8.21 -16.79
C GLN A 69 -2.86 -9.09 -15.56
N GLN A 70 -1.89 -8.76 -14.69
CA GLN A 70 -1.54 -9.59 -13.53
C GLN A 70 -1.06 -8.72 -12.37
N VAL A 71 -1.39 -9.14 -11.14
CA VAL A 71 -0.88 -8.53 -9.90
C VAL A 71 -0.24 -9.62 -9.07
N SER A 72 1.02 -9.43 -8.69
CA SER A 72 1.67 -10.23 -7.64
C SER A 72 1.55 -9.51 -6.31
N ALA A 73 1.19 -10.22 -5.24
CA ALA A 73 1.11 -9.68 -3.89
C ALA A 73 1.52 -10.76 -2.89
N ASP A 74 1.81 -10.39 -1.64
CA ASP A 74 2.09 -11.35 -0.58
C ASP A 74 0.82 -12.10 -0.12
N GLY A 75 1.00 -13.16 0.67
CA GLY A 75 -0.09 -14.01 1.14
C GLY A 75 -1.11 -13.31 2.04
N THR A 76 -0.82 -12.12 2.58
CA THR A 76 -1.83 -11.36 3.35
C THR A 76 -3.01 -10.93 2.47
N TYR A 77 -2.80 -10.84 1.16
CA TYR A 77 -3.83 -10.55 0.17
C TYR A 77 -4.59 -11.79 -0.32
N ASP A 78 -4.28 -13.00 0.18
CA ASP A 78 -5.03 -14.22 -0.15
C ASP A 78 -6.39 -14.26 0.57
N THR A 79 -7.27 -13.33 0.17
CA THR A 79 -8.61 -13.20 0.72
C THR A 79 -9.65 -13.18 -0.37
N ARG A 80 -10.84 -13.72 -0.07
CA ARG A 80 -11.97 -13.74 -1.02
C ARG A 80 -12.31 -12.34 -1.56
N ALA A 81 -12.20 -11.31 -0.73
CA ALA A 81 -12.44 -9.93 -1.12
C ALA A 81 -11.42 -9.43 -2.16
N CYS A 82 -10.12 -9.70 -1.95
CA CYS A 82 -9.07 -9.34 -2.89
C CYS A 82 -9.24 -10.06 -4.24
N HIS A 83 -9.47 -11.38 -4.21
CA HIS A 83 -9.72 -12.17 -5.42
C HIS A 83 -10.96 -11.69 -6.18
N TYR A 84 -12.03 -11.30 -5.49
CA TYR A 84 -13.23 -10.76 -6.11
C TYR A 84 -12.96 -9.45 -6.86
N VAL A 85 -12.21 -8.52 -6.24
CA VAL A 85 -11.83 -7.24 -6.85
C VAL A 85 -10.97 -7.46 -8.10
N LEU A 86 -9.94 -8.29 -7.99
CA LEU A 86 -9.03 -8.59 -9.11
C LEU A 86 -9.78 -9.25 -10.28
N LYS A 87 -10.65 -10.22 -9.99
CA LYS A 87 -11.50 -10.87 -11.00
C LYS A 87 -12.45 -9.88 -11.68
N ASN A 88 -13.09 -8.99 -10.94
CA ASN A 88 -13.98 -7.97 -11.49
C ASN A 88 -13.25 -6.97 -12.40
N GLN A 89 -11.96 -6.74 -12.15
CA GLN A 89 -11.10 -5.90 -12.99
C GLN A 89 -10.44 -6.67 -14.14
N GLY A 90 -10.67 -7.99 -14.25
CA GLY A 90 -10.04 -8.84 -15.26
C GLY A 90 -8.53 -9.04 -15.06
N ILE A 91 -8.06 -8.90 -13.82
CA ILE A 91 -6.66 -9.02 -13.43
C ILE A 91 -6.40 -10.42 -12.87
N THR A 92 -5.34 -11.08 -13.31
CA THR A 92 -4.92 -12.37 -12.78
C THR A 92 -4.12 -12.20 -11.48
N PRO A 93 -4.53 -12.77 -10.34
CA PRO A 93 -3.74 -12.77 -9.12
C PRO A 93 -2.55 -13.76 -9.21
N SER A 94 -1.40 -13.34 -8.68
CA SER A 94 -0.23 -14.17 -8.40
C SER A 94 0.13 -13.99 -6.93
N ILE A 95 -0.67 -14.63 -6.08
CA ILE A 95 -0.60 -14.52 -4.61
C ILE A 95 -0.24 -15.91 -4.07
N PRO A 96 0.81 -16.05 -3.23
CA PRO A 96 1.12 -17.32 -2.58
C PRO A 96 0.04 -17.69 -1.55
N PRO A 97 -0.26 -18.99 -1.37
CA PRO A 97 -1.22 -19.47 -0.35
C PRO A 97 -0.73 -19.22 1.08
#